data_AF-A0A9D8TSU5-F1
#
_entry.id   AF-A0A9D8TSU5-F1
#
_cell.length_a   1.000
_cell.length_b   1.000
_cell.length_c   1.000
_cell.angle_alpha   90.00
_cell.angle_beta   90.00
_cell.angle_gamma   90.00
#
_symmetry.space_group_name_H-M   'P 1'
#
loop_
_entity.id
_entity.type
_entity.pdbx_description
1 polymer ?
#
loop_
_entity_poly.entity_id
_entity_poly.type
_entity_poly.pdbx_seq_one_letter_code
_entity_poly.pdbx_strand_id
1 'polypeptide(L)' 'MMKLDRETIAKLATADDAALWQTVRRIAGEKGFRLPEATPPHETMDRLRATLSGNGTLSLGEAVRVIAEYRREHPNG' A
#
# COMPACT_ATOMS: atom_id res chain seq x y z
N MET A 1 -14.17 11.29 -0.70
CA MET A 1 -13.18 10.38 -0.08
C MET A 1 -13.30 9.04 -0.82
N MET A 2 -12.47 8.76 -1.83
CA MET A 2 -12.51 7.47 -2.53
C MET A 2 -12.09 6.36 -1.55
N LYS A 3 -13.05 5.53 -1.17
CA LYS A 3 -12.82 4.25 -0.50
C LYS A 3 -12.63 3.22 -1.61
N LEU A 4 -11.59 2.38 -1.54
CA LEU A 4 -11.60 1.20 -2.41
C LEU A 4 -12.77 0.32 -2.01
N ASP A 5 -13.50 -0.16 -3.00
CA ASP A 5 -14.52 -1.18 -2.79
C ASP A 5 -13.92 -2.44 -2.18
N ARG A 6 -14.73 -3.12 -1.37
CA ARG A 6 -14.34 -4.36 -0.68
C ARG A 6 -13.86 -5.43 -1.65
N GLU A 7 -14.44 -5.50 -2.85
CA GLU A 7 -13.98 -6.38 -3.92
C GLU A 7 -12.58 -6.05 -4.41
N THR A 8 -12.27 -4.77 -4.61
CA THR A 8 -10.93 -4.34 -5.01
C THR A 8 -9.92 -4.67 -3.92
N ILE A 9 -10.30 -4.48 -2.64
CA ILE A 9 -9.45 -4.84 -1.50
C ILE A 9 -9.19 -6.34 -1.45
N ALA A 10 -10.23 -7.16 -1.61
CA ALA A 10 -10.08 -8.61 -1.63
C ALA A 10 -9.18 -9.07 -2.80
N LYS A 11 -9.36 -8.49 -3.98
CA LYS A 11 -8.48 -8.74 -5.14
C LYS A 11 -7.04 -8.33 -4.86
N LEU A 12 -6.82 -7.20 -4.19
CA LEU A 12 -5.48 -6.71 -3.83
C LEU A 12 -4.83 -7.55 -2.73
N ALA A 13 -5.61 -8.11 -1.81
CA ALA A 13 -5.11 -9.02 -0.78
C ALA A 13 -4.54 -10.31 -1.40
N THR A 14 -5.13 -10.78 -2.52
CA THR A 14 -4.68 -11.97 -3.24
C THR A 14 -3.81 -11.66 -4.46
N ALA A 15 -3.60 -10.38 -4.80
CA ALA A 15 -2.78 -9.98 -5.95
C ALA A 15 -1.30 -10.06 -5.61
N ASP A 16 -0.45 -10.18 -6.64
CA ASP A 16 1.01 -10.08 -6.51
C ASP A 16 1.45 -8.77 -5.84
N ASP A 17 2.62 -8.82 -5.20
CA ASP A 17 3.22 -7.66 -4.54
C ASP A 17 3.34 -6.45 -5.50
N ALA A 18 3.79 -6.69 -6.73
CA ALA A 18 3.90 -5.63 -7.73
C ALA A 18 2.55 -4.97 -8.06
N ALA A 19 1.48 -5.75 -8.17
CA ALA A 19 0.14 -5.26 -8.50
C ALA A 19 -0.49 -4.48 -7.33
N LEU A 20 -0.30 -5.00 -6.11
CA LEU A 20 -0.68 -4.30 -4.88
C LEU A 20 0.03 -2.95 -4.79
N TRP A 21 1.36 -2.95 -5.00
CA TRP A 21 2.18 -1.76 -4.94
C TRP A 21 1.79 -0.71 -5.97
N GLN A 22 1.61 -1.10 -7.23
CA GLN A 22 1.16 -0.17 -8.28
C GLN A 22 -0.18 0.48 -7.94
N THR A 23 -1.12 -0.29 -7.37
CA THR A 23 -2.42 0.24 -6.99
C THR A 23 -2.28 1.26 -5.85
N VAL A 24 -1.52 0.93 -4.81
CA VAL A 24 -1.23 1.85 -3.71
C VAL A 24 -0.54 3.13 -4.23
N ARG A 25 0.44 3.01 -5.14
CA ARG A 25 1.12 4.13 -5.78
C ARG A 25 0.19 5.02 -6.58
N ARG A 26 -0.65 4.43 -7.43
CA ARG A 26 -1.61 5.18 -8.25
C ARG A 26 -2.52 6.02 -7.38
N ILE A 27 -3.10 5.41 -6.36
CA ILE A 27 -4.07 6.08 -5.49
C ILE A 27 -3.38 7.11 -4.59
N ALA A 28 -2.16 6.84 -4.12
CA ALA A 28 -1.34 7.82 -3.42
C ALA A 28 -1.03 9.03 -4.32
N GLY A 29 -0.71 8.80 -5.60
CA GLY A 29 -0.50 9.85 -6.60
C GLY A 29 -1.71 10.75 -6.80
N GLU A 30 -2.93 10.17 -6.85
CA GLU A 30 -4.18 10.94 -6.91
C GLU A 30 -4.44 11.79 -5.65
N LYS A 31 -3.80 11.44 -4.54
CA LYS A 31 -3.86 12.19 -3.27
C LYS A 31 -2.73 13.20 -3.10
N GLY A 32 -1.82 13.31 -4.07
CA GLY A 32 -0.64 14.18 -4.00
C GLY A 32 0.55 13.59 -3.24
N PHE A 33 0.52 12.30 -2.89
CA PHE A 33 1.65 11.60 -2.29
C PHE A 33 2.50 10.93 -3.38
N ARG A 34 3.82 11.16 -3.33
CA ARG A 34 4.78 10.48 -4.22
C ARG A 34 5.38 9.27 -3.51
N LEU A 35 5.02 8.09 -4.00
CA LEU A 35 5.58 6.82 -3.56
C LEU A 35 6.67 6.35 -4.53
N PRO A 36 7.74 5.67 -4.04
CA PRO A 36 8.85 5.21 -4.87
C PRO A 36 8.40 4.20 -5.93
N GLU A 37 9.09 4.14 -7.07
CA GLU A 37 8.81 3.15 -8.12
C GLU A 37 9.15 1.73 -7.69
N ALA A 38 10.23 1.58 -6.95
CA ALA A 38 10.66 0.31 -6.41
C ALA A 38 9.59 -0.27 -5.48
N THR A 39 9.27 -1.54 -5.70
CA THR A 39 8.44 -2.33 -4.79
C THR A 39 9.19 -2.47 -3.47
N PRO A 40 8.57 -2.14 -2.32
CA PRO A 40 9.21 -2.35 -1.04
C PRO A 40 9.37 -3.86 -0.78
N PRO A 41 10.24 -4.26 0.17
CA PRO A 41 10.49 -5.66 0.47
C PRO A 41 9.23 -6.37 0.96
N HIS A 42 9.28 -7.69 0.87
CA HIS A 42 8.13 -8.56 1.16
C HIS A 42 7.55 -8.33 2.56
N GLU A 43 8.36 -8.02 3.58
CA GLU A 43 7.86 -7.67 4.92
C GLU A 43 6.94 -6.44 4.92
N THR A 44 7.30 -5.38 4.20
CA THR A 44 6.47 -4.17 4.09
C THR A 44 5.19 -4.46 3.31
N MET A 45 5.29 -5.31 2.29
CA MET A 45 4.15 -5.74 1.48
C MET A 45 3.18 -6.63 2.28
N ASP A 46 3.71 -7.50 3.14
CA ASP A 46 2.92 -8.32 4.06
C ASP A 46 2.19 -7.45 5.07
N ARG A 47 2.87 -6.45 5.66
CA ARG A 47 2.21 -5.44 6.51
C ARG A 47 1.09 -4.69 5.76
N LEU A 48 1.33 -4.28 4.52
CA LEU A 48 0.32 -3.64 3.68
C LEU A 48 -0.89 -4.57 3.43
N ARG A 49 -0.65 -5.86 3.16
CA ARG A 49 -1.71 -6.87 3.03
C ARG A 49 -2.44 -7.11 4.34
N ALA A 50 -1.74 -7.12 5.48
CA ALA A 50 -2.35 -7.26 6.79
C ALA A 50 -3.26 -6.06 7.11
N THR A 51 -2.83 -4.83 6.79
CA THR A 51 -3.67 -3.63 6.90
C THR A 51 -4.91 -3.72 6.01
N LEU A 52 -4.78 -4.29 4.81
CA LEU A 52 -5.89 -4.53 3.88
C LEU A 52 -6.92 -5.53 4.42
N SER A 53 -6.43 -6.67 4.92
CA SER A 53 -7.25 -7.77 5.38
C SER A 53 -7.93 -7.46 6.73
N GLY A 54 -7.22 -6.77 7.64
CA GLY A 54 -7.69 -6.51 9.00
C GLY A 54 -8.81 -5.48 9.14
N ASN A 55 -8.87 -4.48 8.26
CA ASN A 55 -9.86 -3.39 8.36
C ASN A 55 -10.97 -3.42 7.30
N GLY A 56 -10.91 -4.36 6.33
CA GLY A 56 -11.85 -4.42 5.21
C GLY A 56 -11.92 -3.13 4.37
N THR A 57 -10.99 -2.20 4.60
CA THR A 57 -10.84 -0.90 3.95
C THR A 57 -9.34 -0.60 3.80
N LEU A 58 -8.88 -0.33 2.58
CA LEU A 58 -7.54 0.21 2.36
C LEU A 58 -7.55 1.67 2.81
N SER A 59 -7.20 1.91 4.07
CA SER A 59 -6.97 3.27 4.54
C SER A 59 -5.64 3.74 3.98
N LEU A 60 -5.69 4.57 2.94
CA LEU A 60 -4.50 5.13 2.27
C LEU A 60 -3.54 5.80 3.24
N GLY A 61 -4.06 6.42 4.30
CA GLY A 61 -3.23 6.99 5.36
C GLY A 61 -2.37 5.95 6.07
N GLU A 62 -2.92 4.76 6.35
CA GLU A 62 -2.17 3.66 6.96
C GLU A 62 -1.18 3.05 5.97
N ALA A 63 -1.56 2.86 4.71
CA ALA A 63 -0.63 2.37 3.68
C ALA A 63 0.56 3.31 3.50
N VAL A 64 0.30 4.63 3.41
CA VAL A 64 1.36 5.65 3.37
C VAL A 64 2.17 5.64 4.65
N ARG A 65 1.57 5.39 5.81
CA ARG A 65 2.26 5.31 7.10
C ARG A 65 3.23 4.13 7.16
N VAL A 66 2.81 2.94 6.72
CA VAL A 66 3.67 1.75 6.63
C VAL A 66 4.85 2.01 5.69
N ILE A 67 4.63 2.68 4.56
CA ILE A 67 5.70 3.02 3.62
C ILE A 67 6.62 4.11 4.17
N ALA A 68 6.06 5.13 4.81
CA ALA A 68 6.83 6.21 5.42
C ALA A 68 7.67 5.71 6.59
N GLU A 69 7.15 4.77 7.37
CA GLU A 69 7.88 4.05 8.40
C GLU A 69 9.02 3.23 7.79
N TYR A 70 8.73 2.42 6.77
CA TYR A 70 9.75 1.66 6.04
C TYR A 70 10.87 2.55 5.48
N ARG A 71 10.53 3.69 4.87
CA ARG A 71 11.53 4.63 4.33
C ARG A 71 12.33 5.35 5.43
N ARG A 72 11.75 5.52 6.61
CA ARG A 72 12.46 6.05 7.79
C ARG A 72 13.45 5.00 8.32
N GLU A 73 13.06 3.73 8.32
CA GLU A 73 13.90 2.61 8.73
C GLU A 73 14.98 2.27 7.67
N HIS A 74 14.68 2.50 6.39
CA HIS A 74 15.56 2.22 5.24
C HIS A 74 15.72 3.46 4.33
N PRO A 75 16.51 4.47 4.75
CA PRO A 75 16.66 5.72 4.01
C PRO A 75 17.48 5.63 2.70
N ASN A 76 18.10 4.48 2.41
CA ASN A 76 19.04 4.28 1.28
C ASN A 76 18.61 3.22 0.26
N GLY A 77 17.32 2.89 0.17
CA GLY A 77 16.78 2.01 -0.88
C GLY A 77 16.55 2.74 -2.20
#